data_AF-A0A7Y5EXS3-F1
#
_entry.id   AF-A0A7Y5EXS3-F1
#
_cell.length_a   1.000
_cell.length_b   1.000
_cell.length_c   1.000
_cell.angle_alpha   90.00
_cell.angle_beta   90.00
_cell.angle_gamma   90.00
#
_symmetry.space_group_name_H-M   'P 1'
#
loop_
_entity.id
_entity.type
_entity.pdbx_description
1 polymer ?
#
loop_
_entity_poly.entity_id
_entity_poly.type
_entity_poly.pdbx_seq_one_letter_code
_entity_poly.pdbx_strand_id
1 'polypeptide(L)'
;MPLFNWDESYSVGVDSIDLQHKNLFDMINNLHDNIHSIKNEPLAIKTTLDELISYIQYHFLHEEELLKKNNFPEFQVHSIEHEKLCGNLEEFIKK
;
A
#
# COMPACT_ATOMS: atom_id res chain seq x y z
N MET A 1 3.71 19.16 3.80
CA MET A 1 4.65 18.71 2.74
C MET A 1 4.53 17.21 2.72
N PRO A 2 4.35 16.58 1.55
CA PRO A 2 4.12 15.14 1.49
C PRO A 2 5.31 14.40 2.12
N LEU A 3 5.00 13.38 2.91
CA LEU A 3 5.99 12.50 3.52
C LEU A 3 6.78 11.75 2.44
N PHE A 4 6.07 11.30 1.39
CA PHE A 4 6.63 10.62 0.24
C PHE A 4 6.22 11.33 -1.05
N ASN A 5 7.18 11.54 -1.96
CA ASN A 5 6.89 12.01 -3.31
C ASN A 5 7.15 10.86 -4.28
N TRP A 6 6.25 10.66 -5.25
CA TRP A 6 6.53 9.76 -6.35
C TRP A 6 7.73 10.25 -7.14
N ASP A 7 8.65 9.34 -7.40
CA ASP A 7 9.79 9.51 -8.29
C ASP A 7 9.72 8.41 -9.36
N GLU A 8 10.12 8.71 -10.59
CA GLU A 8 10.06 7.74 -11.68
C GLU A 8 10.98 6.52 -11.46
N SER A 9 11.94 6.58 -10.53
CA SER A 9 12.71 5.41 -10.10
C SER A 9 11.90 4.31 -9.40
N TYR A 10 10.67 4.59 -8.96
CA TYR A 10 9.74 3.59 -8.41
C TYR A 10 8.88 2.91 -9.47
N SER A 11 8.92 3.38 -10.73
CA SER A 11 8.16 2.77 -11.82
C SER A 11 8.69 1.37 -12.12
N VAL A 12 7.76 0.43 -12.32
CA VAL A 12 8.07 -0.93 -12.81
C VAL A 12 7.77 -1.08 -14.31
N GLY A 13 7.38 0.01 -14.98
CA GLY A 13 7.05 0.03 -16.41
C GLY A 13 5.71 -0.63 -16.76
N VAL A 14 4.85 -0.87 -15.77
CA VAL A 14 3.50 -1.40 -15.95
C VAL A 14 2.51 -0.35 -15.47
N ASP A 15 1.86 0.34 -16.42
CA ASP A 15 1.01 1.51 -16.14
C ASP A 15 -0.04 1.29 -15.05
N SER A 16 -0.66 0.10 -15.00
CA SER A 16 -1.66 -0.22 -13.98
C SER A 16 -1.06 -0.36 -12.59
N ILE A 17 0.15 -0.90 -12.48
CA ILE A 17 0.86 -1.05 -11.20
C ILE A 17 1.41 0.30 -10.75
N ASP A 18 2.01 1.07 -11.65
CA ASP A 18 2.54 2.40 -11.33
C ASP A 18 1.43 3.34 -10.86
N LEU A 19 0.24 3.26 -11.46
CA LEU A 19 -0.93 4.02 -11.01
C LEU A 19 -1.36 3.61 -9.58
N GLN A 20 -1.37 2.31 -9.28
CA GLN A 20 -1.68 1.82 -7.94
C GLN A 20 -0.64 2.26 -6.91
N HIS A 21 0.65 2.22 -7.24
CA HIS A 21 1.71 2.72 -6.35
C HIS A 21 1.59 4.22 -6.10
N LYS A 22 1.30 5.04 -7.12
CA LYS A 22 1.06 6.48 -6.95
C LYS A 22 -0.10 6.74 -5.98
N ASN A 23 -1.20 6.00 -6.12
CA ASN A 23 -2.32 6.10 -5.17
C ASN A 23 -1.92 5.68 -3.75
N LEU A 24 -1.13 4.62 -3.59
CA LEU A 24 -0.59 4.22 -2.28
C LEU A 24 0.22 5.35 -1.63
N PHE A 25 1.08 6.03 -2.39
CA PHE A 25 1.84 7.17 -1.90
C PHE A 25 0.93 8.31 -1.41
N ASP A 26 -0.12 8.64 -2.19
CA ASP A 26 -1.10 9.66 -1.81
C ASP A 26 -1.87 9.27 -0.54
N MET A 27 -2.26 8.01 -0.39
CA MET A 27 -2.94 7.51 0.81
C MET A 27 -2.03 7.55 2.04
N ILE A 28 -0.75 7.20 1.90
CA ILE A 28 0.24 7.30 2.99
C ILE A 28 0.45 8.77 3.40
N ASN A 29 0.55 9.68 2.42
CA ASN A 29 0.66 11.11 2.68
C ASN A 29 -0.57 11.64 3.43
N ASN A 30 -1.77 11.22 3.03
CA ASN A 30 -3.02 11.60 3.70
C ASN A 30 -3.07 11.06 5.14
N LEU A 31 -2.67 9.81 5.37
CA LEU A 31 -2.57 9.26 6.73
C LEU A 31 -1.59 10.06 7.59
N HIS A 32 -0.40 10.37 7.06
CA HIS A 32 0.59 11.20 7.74
C HIS A 32 0.03 12.59 8.12
N ASP A 33 -0.63 13.26 7.18
CA ASP A 33 -1.21 14.59 7.42
C ASP A 33 -2.33 14.54 8.47
N ASN A 34 -3.14 13.47 8.50
CA ASN A 34 -4.17 13.28 9.53
C ASN A 34 -3.56 13.09 10.94
N ILE A 35 -2.51 12.29 11.05
CA ILE A 35 -1.76 12.07 12.30
C ILE A 35 -1.15 13.38 12.82
N HIS A 36 -0.64 14.22 11.92
CA HIS A 36 0.02 15.48 12.28
C HIS A 36 -0.92 16.71 12.29
N SER A 37 -2.21 16.51 12.01
CA SER A 37 -3.19 17.59 12.06
C SER A 37 -3.39 18.10 13.49
N ILE A 38 -3.72 19.39 13.64
CA ILE A 38 -3.99 20.01 14.95
C ILE A 38 -5.14 19.30 15.69
N LYS A 39 -6.09 18.74 14.94
CA LYS A 39 -7.24 18.02 15.51
C LYS A 39 -6.89 16.60 15.94
N ASN A 40 -5.99 15.93 15.21
CA ASN A 40 -5.52 14.56 15.48
C ASN A 40 -6.67 13.63 15.91
N GLU A 41 -7.74 13.59 15.09
CA GLU A 41 -8.98 12.89 15.44
C GLU A 41 -8.77 11.37 15.28
N PRO A 42 -8.84 10.59 16.38
CA PRO A 42 -8.51 9.16 16.31
C PRO A 42 -9.38 8.37 15.34
N LEU A 43 -10.65 8.75 15.20
CA LEU A 43 -11.57 8.11 14.26
C LEU A 43 -11.16 8.35 12.80
N ALA A 44 -10.77 9.58 12.45
CA ALA A 44 -10.34 9.92 11.10
C ALA A 44 -9.07 9.16 10.73
N ILE A 45 -8.09 9.11 11.65
CA ILE A 45 -6.84 8.35 11.47
C ILE A 45 -7.14 6.87 11.26
N LYS A 46 -7.99 6.28 12.11
CA LYS A 46 -8.40 4.88 11.97
C LYS A 46 -9.06 4.63 10.62
N THR A 47 -9.97 5.48 10.17
CA THR A 47 -10.62 5.35 8.87
C THR A 47 -9.60 5.39 7.72
N THR A 48 -8.69 6.36 7.71
CA THR A 48 -7.66 6.44 6.66
C THR A 48 -6.68 5.26 6.69
N LEU A 49 -6.40 4.71 7.87
CA LEU A 49 -5.56 3.52 8.02
C LEU A 49 -6.27 2.27 7.49
N ASP A 50 -7.55 2.08 7.84
CA ASP A 50 -8.37 0.96 7.36
C ASP A 50 -8.50 0.99 5.83
N GLU A 51 -8.67 2.19 5.24
CA GLU A 51 -8.71 2.40 3.78
C GLU A 51 -7.37 2.06 3.12
N LEU A 52 -6.25 2.54 3.68
CA LEU A 52 -4.91 2.24 3.17
C LEU A 52 -4.63 0.72 3.16
N ILE A 53 -4.97 0.03 4.24
CA ILE A 53 -4.74 -1.41 4.37
C ILE A 53 -5.60 -2.19 3.37
N SER A 54 -6.87 -1.79 3.20
CA SER A 54 -7.74 -2.38 2.19
C SER A 54 -7.19 -2.19 0.77
N TYR A 55 -6.59 -1.03 0.48
CA TYR A 55 -6.00 -0.73 -0.82
C TYR A 55 -4.69 -1.50 -1.06
N ILE A 56 -3.84 -1.68 -0.05
CA ILE A 56 -2.64 -2.52 -0.13
C ILE A 56 -3.01 -3.96 -0.49
N GLN A 57 -4.03 -4.53 0.16
CA GLN A 57 -4.50 -5.89 -0.15
C GLN A 57 -5.03 -6.00 -1.59
N TYR A 58 -5.81 -5.00 -2.04
CA TYR A 58 -6.29 -4.94 -3.41
C TYR A 58 -5.15 -4.88 -4.44
N HIS A 59 -4.14 -4.05 -4.18
CA HIS A 59 -2.97 -3.91 -5.03
C HIS A 59 -2.17 -5.22 -5.14
N PHE A 60 -1.89 -5.87 -4.01
CA PHE A 60 -1.17 -7.15 -3.98
C PHE A 60 -1.91 -8.27 -4.72
N LEU A 61 -3.23 -8.36 -4.56
CA LEU A 61 -4.03 -9.31 -5.33
C LEU A 61 -3.91 -9.07 -6.84
N HIS A 62 -3.98 -7.81 -7.27
CA HIS A 62 -3.85 -7.46 -8.69
C HIS A 62 -2.45 -7.79 -9.24
N GLU A 63 -1.40 -7.45 -8.50
CA GLU A 63 -0.02 -7.75 -8.90
C GLU A 63 0.22 -9.26 -8.97
N GLU A 64 -0.22 -10.02 -7.96
CA GLU A 64 -0.08 -11.47 -7.94
C GLU A 64 -0.82 -12.16 -9.09
N GLU A 65 -2.02 -11.69 -9.44
CA GLU A 65 -2.75 -12.16 -10.62
C GLU A 65 -1.94 -11.94 -11.92
N LEU A 66 -1.31 -10.76 -12.06
CA LEU A 66 -0.47 -10.44 -13.21
C LEU A 66 0.80 -11.29 -13.24
N LEU A 67 1.52 -11.41 -12.12
CA LEU A 67 2.75 -12.20 -12.02
C LEU A 67 2.46 -13.67 -12.33
N LYS A 68 1.39 -14.23 -11.76
CA LYS A 68 0.97 -15.62 -11.99
C LYS A 68 0.56 -15.87 -13.44
N LYS A 69 -0.24 -14.97 -14.03
CA LYS A 69 -0.67 -15.08 -15.44
C LYS A 69 0.50 -15.08 -16.41
N ASN A 70 1.58 -14.37 -16.07
CA ASN A 70 2.78 -14.28 -16.89
C ASN A 70 3.87 -15.30 -16.52
N ASN A 71 3.59 -16.26 -15.63
CA ASN A 71 4.56 -17.26 -15.14
C ASN A 71 5.85 -16.63 -14.61
N PHE A 72 5.74 -15.56 -13.83
CA PHE A 72 6.89 -14.90 -13.24
C PHE A 72 7.69 -15.88 -12.34
N PRO A 73 8.99 -16.09 -12.60
CA PRO A 73 9.77 -17.14 -11.92
C PRO A 73 9.83 -17.02 -10.39
N GLU A 74 9.75 -15.80 -9.86
CA GLU A 74 9.89 -15.53 -8.42
C GLU A 74 8.54 -15.26 -7.74
N PHE A 75 7.42 -15.62 -8.37
CA PHE A 75 6.06 -15.38 -7.86
C PHE A 75 5.89 -15.83 -6.40
N GLN A 76 6.35 -17.04 -6.04
CA GLN A 76 6.21 -17.55 -4.68
C GLN A 76 6.97 -16.70 -3.65
N VAL A 77 8.18 -16.23 -3.99
CA VAL A 77 8.98 -15.39 -3.09
C VAL A 77 8.29 -14.03 -2.92
N HIS A 78 7.80 -13.46 -4.01
CA HIS A 78 7.08 -12.19 -4.01
C HIS A 78 5.81 -12.25 -3.14
N SER A 79 4.98 -13.30 -3.32
CA SER A 79 3.75 -13.47 -2.56
C SER A 79 3.98 -13.66 -1.05
N ILE A 80 5.08 -14.31 -0.65
CA ILE A 80 5.45 -14.44 0.77
C ILE A 80 5.74 -13.07 1.40
N GLU A 81 6.37 -12.14 0.69
CA GLU A 81 6.61 -10.79 1.21
C GLU A 81 5.29 -9.99 1.35
N HIS A 82 4.33 -10.19 0.45
CA HIS A 82 2.98 -9.63 0.56
C HIS A 82 2.23 -10.17 1.78
N GLU A 83 2.19 -11.50 1.95
CA GLU A 83 1.56 -12.15 3.10
C GLU A 83 2.15 -11.65 4.42
N LYS A 84 3.48 -11.51 4.47
CA LYS A 84 4.19 -11.00 5.64
C LYS A 84 3.81 -9.55 5.96
N LEU A 85 3.74 -8.68 4.96
CA LEU A 85 3.34 -7.29 5.19
C LEU A 85 1.88 -7.21 5.67
N CYS A 86 0.97 -7.93 5.03
CA CYS A 86 -0.43 -8.01 5.44
C CYS A 86 -0.57 -8.50 6.89
N GLY A 87 0.16 -9.56 7.27
CA GLY A 87 0.18 -10.07 8.64
C GLY A 87 0.67 -9.03 9.67
N ASN A 88 1.73 -8.29 9.33
CA ASN A 88 2.23 -7.21 10.20
C ASN A 88 1.19 -6.07 10.37
N LEU A 89 0.48 -5.71 9.30
CA LEU A 89 -0.57 -4.69 9.33
C LEU A 89 -1.76 -5.13 10.19
N GLU A 90 -2.19 -6.39 10.06
CA GLU A 90 -3.25 -6.94 10.91
C GLU A 90 -2.87 -6.97 12.39
N GLU A 91 -1.61 -7.30 12.72
CA GLU A 91 -1.12 -7.26 14.10
C GLU A 91 -1.09 -5.82 14.63
N PHE A 92 -0.71 -4.85 13.79
CA PHE A 92 -0.68 -3.43 14.16
C PHE A 92 -2.07 -2.89 14.51
N ILE A 93 -3.12 -3.26 13.76
CA ILE A 93 -4.50 -2.82 14.05
C ILE A 93 -5.06 -3.45 15.34
N LYS A 94 -4.61 -4.66 15.69
CA LYS A 94 -5.10 -5.38 16.89
C LYS A 94 -4.50 -4.85 18.20
N LYS A 95 -3.42 -4.08 18.15
CA LYS A 95 -2.75 -3.47 19.30
C LYS A 95 -3.39 -2.13 19.67
#